data_AF-A0A9D6ZD60-F1
#
_entry.id   AF-A0A9D6ZD60-F1
#
_cell.length_a   1.000
_cell.length_b   1.000
_cell.length_c   1.000
_cell.angle_alpha   90.00
_cell.angle_beta   90.00
_cell.angle_gamma   90.00
#
_symmetry.space_group_name_H-M   'P 1'
#
loop_
_entity.id
_entity.type
_entity.pdbx_description
1 polymer ?
#
loop_
_entity_poly.entity_id
_entity_poly.type
_entity_poly.pdbx_seq_one_letter_code
_entity_poly.pdbx_strand_id
1 'polypeptide(L)'
;MIMFKTNIDTHCSKLKRDQIQAVNTYRCRLEANQSNYEKFNDLIFEGWAADMLQLNGFRVTFRESPDLSIRHSAVQFFAEVKHFRTKEQDRIDQENMNRSRERLVTIGDTSATEGLPAWEQVVAVCKRKIPQYIEDVPNILIIGSSSGHCIDDAIMPTAINVLGECIQRGNNEGLMKLNGLMLLSFDYNISQKRSVYFFPIHTSHITFSQETLDALHAIRQWKAF
;
A
#
# COMPACT_ATOMS: atom_id res chain seq x y z
N MET A 1 -13.09 1.43 15.07
CA MET A 1 -12.68 0.30 14.21
C MET A 1 -13.65 0.21 13.05
N ILE A 2 -13.25 0.63 11.85
CA ILE A 2 -14.09 0.45 10.65
C ILE A 2 -14.06 -1.03 10.31
N MET A 3 -15.21 -1.69 10.45
CA MET A 3 -15.38 -3.10 10.15
C MET A 3 -15.86 -3.23 8.71
N PHE A 4 -14.98 -3.68 7.81
CA PHE A 4 -15.41 -4.06 6.47
C PHE A 4 -16.10 -5.42 6.60
N LYS A 5 -17.44 -5.42 6.71
CA LYS A 5 -18.23 -6.65 6.57
C LYS A 5 -18.28 -7.04 5.09
N THR A 6 -17.12 -7.36 4.53
CA THR A 6 -16.99 -7.74 3.12
C THR A 6 -17.45 -9.18 2.97
N ASN A 7 -18.49 -9.39 2.17
CA ASN A 7 -18.89 -10.72 1.77
C ASN A 7 -17.84 -11.30 0.79
N ILE A 8 -17.18 -12.39 1.18
CA ILE A 8 -16.12 -13.04 0.40
C ILE A 8 -16.62 -13.42 -1.00
N ASP A 9 -17.84 -13.94 -1.13
CA ASP A 9 -18.40 -14.33 -2.43
C ASP A 9 -18.57 -13.12 -3.35
N THR A 10 -19.15 -12.04 -2.83
CA THR A 10 -19.36 -10.80 -3.60
C THR A 10 -18.02 -10.20 -4.04
N HIS A 11 -17.05 -10.14 -3.12
CA HIS A 11 -15.71 -9.62 -3.38
C HIS A 11 -14.97 -10.45 -4.43
N CYS A 12 -14.85 -11.76 -4.23
CA CYS A 12 -14.17 -12.64 -5.19
C CYS A 12 -14.88 -12.73 -6.54
N SER A 13 -16.21 -12.65 -6.58
CA SER A 13 -16.96 -12.61 -7.84
C SER A 13 -16.67 -11.35 -8.64
N LYS A 14 -16.49 -10.22 -7.96
CA LYS A 14 -16.04 -8.97 -8.60
C LYS A 14 -14.63 -9.12 -9.16
N LEU A 15 -13.65 -9.57 -8.36
CA LEU A 15 -12.27 -9.74 -8.81
C LEU A 15 -12.17 -10.68 -10.05
N LYS A 16 -13.00 -11.74 -10.09
CA LYS A 16 -13.12 -12.62 -11.25
C LYS A 16 -13.70 -11.92 -12.47
N ARG A 17 -14.75 -11.11 -12.27
CA ARG A 17 -15.37 -10.31 -13.35
C ARG A 17 -14.36 -9.32 -13.94
N ASP A 18 -13.53 -8.74 -13.09
CA ASP A 18 -12.45 -7.82 -13.47
C ASP A 18 -11.23 -8.56 -14.07
N GLN A 19 -11.35 -9.88 -14.29
CA GLN A 19 -10.36 -10.75 -14.93
C GLN A 19 -9.01 -10.88 -14.19
N ILE A 20 -9.02 -10.62 -12.88
CA ILE A 20 -7.84 -10.86 -12.03
C ILE A 20 -7.58 -12.37 -11.94
N GLN A 21 -6.32 -12.75 -12.05
CA GLN A 21 -5.92 -14.16 -12.06
C GLN A 21 -5.66 -14.69 -10.64
N ALA A 22 -5.76 -16.03 -10.49
CA ALA A 22 -5.55 -16.75 -9.23
C ALA A 22 -6.50 -16.35 -8.07
N VAL A 23 -7.70 -15.82 -8.39
CA VAL A 23 -8.70 -15.43 -7.38
C VAL A 23 -9.16 -16.59 -6.51
N ASN A 24 -9.18 -17.84 -7.02
CA ASN A 24 -9.56 -19.00 -6.20
C ASN A 24 -8.55 -19.24 -5.06
N THR A 25 -7.26 -19.14 -5.33
CA THR A 25 -6.21 -19.28 -4.30
C THR A 25 -6.31 -18.16 -3.27
N TYR A 26 -6.53 -16.93 -3.72
CA TYR A 26 -6.79 -15.79 -2.85
C TYR A 26 -8.05 -15.99 -1.98
N ARG A 27 -9.14 -16.51 -2.56
CA ARG A 27 -10.36 -16.84 -1.83
C ARG A 27 -10.09 -17.86 -0.71
N CYS A 28 -9.33 -18.91 -0.97
CA CYS A 28 -8.95 -19.87 0.06
C CYS A 28 -8.19 -19.19 1.22
N ARG A 29 -7.28 -18.24 0.93
CA ARG A 29 -6.59 -17.43 1.96
C ARG A 29 -7.58 -16.61 2.78
N LEU A 30 -8.57 -15.98 2.15
CA LEU A 30 -9.62 -15.22 2.85
C LEU A 30 -10.46 -16.11 3.77
N GLU A 31 -10.96 -17.23 3.26
CA GLU A 31 -11.80 -18.17 4.02
C GLU A 31 -11.04 -18.76 5.21
N ALA A 32 -9.77 -19.15 5.01
CA ALA A 32 -8.91 -19.67 6.08
C ALA A 32 -8.63 -18.64 7.19
N ASN A 33 -8.74 -17.35 6.90
CA ASN A 33 -8.48 -16.27 7.85
C ASN A 33 -9.76 -15.52 8.28
N GLN A 34 -10.96 -16.01 7.95
CA GLN A 34 -12.21 -15.31 8.22
C GLN A 34 -12.44 -15.01 9.72
N SER A 35 -11.90 -15.87 10.61
CA SER A 35 -11.95 -15.66 12.06
C SER A 35 -10.80 -14.79 12.59
N ASN A 36 -9.71 -14.64 11.84
CA ASN A 36 -8.61 -13.74 12.15
C ASN A 36 -8.84 -12.39 11.46
N TYR A 37 -9.63 -11.54 12.11
CA TYR A 37 -10.06 -10.24 11.56
C TYR A 37 -8.91 -9.37 11.05
N GLU A 38 -7.79 -9.37 11.76
CA GLU A 38 -6.61 -8.60 11.39
C GLU A 38 -6.01 -9.07 10.06
N LYS A 39 -5.75 -10.38 9.95
CA LYS A 39 -5.21 -10.97 8.73
C LYS A 39 -6.22 -10.92 7.58
N PHE A 40 -7.51 -11.08 7.90
CA PHE A 40 -8.60 -10.94 6.93
C PHE A 40 -8.60 -9.55 6.29
N ASN A 41 -8.51 -8.48 7.10
CA ASN A 41 -8.45 -7.13 6.55
C ASN A 41 -7.21 -6.90 5.70
N ASP A 42 -6.04 -7.38 6.14
CA ASP A 42 -4.82 -7.25 5.33
C ASP A 42 -4.99 -7.93 3.96
N LEU A 43 -5.66 -9.10 3.90
CA LEU A 43 -6.01 -9.77 2.65
C LEU A 43 -7.04 -9.01 1.82
N ILE A 44 -8.03 -8.36 2.45
CA ILE A 44 -8.98 -7.49 1.72
C ILE A 44 -8.24 -6.32 1.05
N PHE A 45 -7.23 -5.75 1.73
CA PHE A 45 -6.36 -4.73 1.16
C PHE A 45 -5.55 -5.22 -0.04
N GLU A 46 -5.02 -6.46 0.00
CA GLU A 46 -4.41 -7.09 -1.18
C GLU A 46 -5.41 -7.13 -2.35
N GLY A 47 -6.67 -7.50 -2.07
CA GLY A 47 -7.74 -7.54 -3.07
C GLY A 47 -8.04 -6.19 -3.70
N TRP A 48 -8.06 -5.14 -2.88
CA TRP A 48 -8.25 -3.76 -3.30
C TRP A 48 -7.09 -3.21 -4.13
N ALA A 49 -5.85 -3.49 -3.74
CA ALA A 49 -4.68 -3.13 -4.52
C ALA A 49 -4.72 -3.80 -5.90
N ALA A 50 -5.07 -5.09 -5.95
CA ALA A 50 -5.19 -5.83 -7.21
C ALA A 50 -6.28 -5.24 -8.12
N ASP A 51 -7.46 -4.97 -7.57
CA ASP A 51 -8.57 -4.35 -8.28
C ASP A 51 -8.23 -2.96 -8.83
N MET A 52 -7.60 -2.12 -8.00
CA MET A 52 -7.15 -0.79 -8.38
C MET A 52 -6.21 -0.86 -9.60
N LEU A 53 -5.20 -1.72 -9.57
CA LEU A 53 -4.27 -1.89 -10.68
C LEU A 53 -4.99 -2.43 -11.92
N GLN A 54 -5.86 -3.43 -11.76
CA GLN A 54 -6.58 -4.05 -12.87
C GLN A 54 -7.47 -3.04 -13.62
N LEU A 55 -8.17 -2.17 -12.89
CA LEU A 55 -9.02 -1.12 -13.46
C LEU A 55 -8.21 -0.02 -14.19
N ASN A 56 -6.92 0.11 -13.89
CA ASN A 56 -6.02 1.08 -14.52
C ASN A 56 -5.14 0.45 -15.62
N GLY A 57 -5.59 -0.66 -16.23
CA GLY A 57 -4.97 -1.23 -17.43
C GLY A 57 -3.84 -2.23 -17.16
N PHE A 58 -3.56 -2.54 -15.88
CA PHE A 58 -2.59 -3.57 -15.52
C PHE A 58 -3.24 -4.95 -15.55
N ARG A 59 -2.50 -6.00 -15.89
CA ARG A 59 -2.94 -7.39 -15.69
C ARG A 59 -2.39 -7.89 -14.37
N VAL A 60 -3.28 -8.31 -13.48
CA VAL A 60 -2.90 -8.68 -12.11
C VAL A 60 -3.16 -10.16 -11.82
N THR A 61 -2.21 -10.78 -11.13
CA THR A 61 -2.28 -12.17 -10.67
C THR A 61 -1.95 -12.21 -9.18
N PHE A 62 -2.83 -12.79 -8.36
CA PHE A 62 -2.51 -13.06 -6.95
C PHE A 62 -1.41 -14.11 -6.81
N ARG A 63 -0.59 -13.97 -5.78
CA ARG A 63 0.50 -14.87 -5.42
C ARG A 63 0.59 -15.04 -3.91
N GLU A 64 1.48 -15.91 -3.47
CA GLU A 64 1.82 -16.05 -2.04
C GLU A 64 2.88 -15.03 -1.58
N SER A 65 3.87 -14.72 -2.43
CA SER A 65 4.91 -13.73 -2.15
C SER A 65 5.73 -13.33 -3.40
N PRO A 66 5.93 -12.02 -3.67
CA PRO A 66 5.09 -10.92 -3.22
C PRO A 66 3.61 -11.17 -3.51
N ASP A 67 2.73 -10.45 -2.81
CA ASP A 67 1.28 -10.66 -2.91
C ASP A 67 0.73 -10.62 -4.35
N LEU A 68 1.31 -9.77 -5.22
CA LEU A 68 0.85 -9.56 -6.59
C LEU A 68 1.98 -9.70 -7.62
N SER A 69 1.66 -10.36 -8.74
CA SER A 69 2.38 -10.23 -10.02
C SER A 69 1.59 -9.32 -10.94
N ILE A 70 2.26 -8.37 -11.57
CA ILE A 70 1.64 -7.32 -12.36
C ILE A 70 2.32 -7.24 -13.72
N ARG A 71 1.53 -7.14 -14.79
CA ARG A 71 2.02 -6.94 -16.15
C ARG A 71 1.38 -5.71 -16.77
N HIS A 72 2.21 -4.84 -17.34
CA HIS A 72 1.79 -3.70 -18.14
C HIS A 72 2.62 -3.65 -19.41
N SER A 73 1.95 -3.68 -20.57
CA SER A 73 2.60 -3.81 -21.87
C SER A 73 3.57 -5.02 -21.88
N ALA A 74 4.84 -4.83 -22.23
CA ALA A 74 5.85 -5.90 -22.22
C ALA A 74 6.54 -6.10 -20.86
N VAL A 75 6.26 -5.25 -19.86
CA VAL A 75 6.95 -5.24 -18.57
C VAL A 75 6.18 -6.06 -17.53
N GLN A 76 6.90 -6.93 -16.81
CA GLN A 76 6.40 -7.61 -15.63
C GLN A 76 7.12 -7.07 -14.39
N PHE A 77 6.36 -6.84 -13.33
CA PHE A 77 6.86 -6.40 -12.03
C PHE A 77 6.01 -6.98 -10.90
N PHE A 78 6.48 -6.82 -9.67
CA PHE A 78 5.82 -7.41 -8.50
C PHE A 78 5.46 -6.35 -7.48
N ALA A 79 4.38 -6.62 -6.74
CA ALA A 79 4.00 -5.78 -5.63
C ALA A 79 3.78 -6.59 -4.37
N GLU A 80 4.34 -6.11 -3.28
CA GLU A 80 3.98 -6.50 -1.94
C GLU A 80 2.98 -5.49 -1.38
N VAL A 81 1.98 -5.95 -0.63
CA VAL A 81 0.96 -5.06 -0.07
C VAL A 81 1.12 -4.97 1.45
N LYS A 82 1.18 -3.75 1.97
CA LYS A 82 1.19 -3.47 3.39
C LYS A 82 0.01 -2.61 3.79
N HIS A 83 -0.83 -3.16 4.66
CA HIS A 83 -1.82 -2.39 5.39
C HIS A 83 -1.20 -1.81 6.69
N PHE A 84 -1.20 -0.48 6.81
CA PHE A 84 -1.00 0.24 8.06
C PHE A 84 -2.36 0.43 8.72
N ARG A 85 -2.54 -0.19 9.87
CA ARG A 85 -3.79 -0.13 10.64
C ARG A 85 -3.87 1.16 11.42
N THR A 86 -5.07 1.51 11.87
CA THR A 86 -5.29 2.60 12.82
C THR A 86 -4.46 2.36 14.07
N LYS A 87 -3.77 3.41 14.51
CA LYS A 87 -2.85 3.45 15.65
C LYS A 87 -3.51 4.15 16.83
N GLU A 88 -2.89 4.06 18.00
CA GLU A 88 -3.35 4.77 19.19
C GLU A 88 -3.25 6.30 19.01
N GLN A 89 -2.22 6.77 18.32
CA GLN A 89 -2.07 8.19 17.99
C GLN A 89 -3.24 8.71 17.14
N ASP A 90 -3.75 7.91 16.18
CA ASP A 90 -4.93 8.30 15.40
C ASP A 90 -6.16 8.55 16.30
N ARG A 91 -6.32 7.76 17.37
CA ARG A 91 -7.41 7.92 18.35
C ARG A 91 -7.24 9.22 19.15
N ILE A 92 -6.01 9.49 19.62
CA ILE A 92 -5.67 10.70 20.36
C ILE A 92 -5.94 11.95 19.51
N ASP A 93 -5.49 11.94 18.26
CA ASP A 93 -5.67 13.06 17.33
C ASP A 93 -7.15 13.29 17.01
N GLN A 94 -7.92 12.22 16.80
CA GLN A 94 -9.37 12.34 16.59
C GLN A 94 -10.08 12.95 17.81
N GLU A 95 -9.70 12.58 19.02
CA GLU A 95 -10.26 13.16 20.24
C GLU A 95 -9.90 14.64 20.39
N ASN A 96 -8.67 15.02 20.06
CA ASN A 96 -8.23 16.41 20.07
C ASN A 96 -8.99 17.25 19.05
N MET A 97 -9.18 16.74 17.82
CA MET A 97 -9.99 17.38 16.79
C MET A 97 -11.45 17.55 17.23
N ASN A 98 -12.06 16.51 17.79
CA ASN A 98 -13.45 16.57 18.26
C ASN A 98 -13.64 17.61 19.39
N ARG A 99 -12.61 17.83 20.22
CA ARG A 99 -12.64 18.84 21.29
C ARG A 99 -12.40 20.26 20.77
N SER A 100 -11.64 20.41 19.69
CA SER A 100 -11.26 21.69 19.11
C SER A 100 -12.27 22.15 18.06
N ARG A 101 -13.35 22.80 18.48
CA ARG A 101 -14.46 23.21 17.59
C ARG A 101 -14.08 24.29 16.55
N GLU A 102 -13.05 25.09 16.81
CA GLU A 102 -12.73 26.29 15.98
C GLU A 102 -11.22 26.51 15.76
N ARG A 103 -10.36 25.56 16.16
CA ARG A 103 -8.90 25.70 15.99
C ARG A 103 -8.31 24.50 15.29
N LEU A 104 -7.34 24.77 14.41
CA LEU A 104 -6.49 23.74 13.83
C LEU A 104 -5.79 22.98 14.97
N VAL A 105 -5.81 21.66 14.88
CA VAL A 105 -5.17 20.76 15.84
C VAL A 105 -3.92 20.22 15.17
N THR A 106 -2.79 20.31 15.88
CA THR A 106 -1.57 19.64 15.45
C THR A 106 -1.76 18.13 15.58
N ILE A 107 -1.56 17.42 14.47
CA ILE A 107 -1.50 15.96 14.46
C ILE A 107 -0.22 15.50 15.16
N GLY A 108 -0.35 14.57 16.10
CA GLY A 108 0.76 14.11 16.94
C GLY A 108 1.72 13.17 16.21
N ASP A 109 2.97 13.15 16.68
CA ASP A 109 3.97 12.18 16.22
C ASP A 109 3.73 10.80 16.85
N THR A 110 3.84 9.74 16.05
CA THR A 110 3.67 8.36 16.52
C THR A 110 4.82 7.88 17.40
N SER A 111 5.93 8.60 17.51
CA SER A 111 7.08 8.17 18.33
C SER A 111 6.72 7.85 19.78
N ALA A 112 5.80 8.62 20.38
CA ALA A 112 5.40 8.41 21.78
C ALA A 112 4.57 7.13 21.99
N THR A 113 3.77 6.73 20.99
CA THR A 113 2.87 5.57 21.10
C THR A 113 3.41 4.31 20.42
N GLU A 114 4.18 4.46 19.34
CA GLU A 114 4.70 3.38 18.50
C GLU A 114 6.23 3.22 18.57
N GLY A 115 6.92 4.11 19.30
CA GLY A 115 8.38 4.11 19.44
C GLY A 115 9.15 4.66 18.24
N LEU A 116 8.48 4.93 17.11
CA LEU A 116 9.08 5.46 15.89
C LEU A 116 8.16 6.49 15.22
N PRO A 117 8.73 7.52 14.57
CA PRO A 117 7.96 8.44 13.74
C PRO A 117 7.42 7.72 12.51
N ALA A 118 6.31 8.24 11.97
CA ALA A 118 5.56 7.60 10.90
C ALA A 118 6.41 7.23 9.66
N TRP A 119 7.24 8.16 9.19
CA TRP A 119 8.11 7.93 8.02
C TRP A 119 9.13 6.80 8.29
N GLU A 120 9.63 6.68 9.52
CA GLU A 120 10.61 5.65 9.90
C GLU A 120 9.95 4.27 9.94
N GLN A 121 8.67 4.20 10.31
CA GLN A 121 7.91 2.96 10.22
C GLN A 121 7.75 2.48 8.77
N VAL A 122 7.57 3.40 7.80
CA VAL A 122 7.56 3.08 6.37
C VAL A 122 8.91 2.51 5.93
N VAL A 123 10.01 3.16 6.32
CA VAL A 123 11.38 2.67 6.03
C VAL A 123 11.60 1.28 6.65
N ALA A 124 11.18 1.08 7.90
CA ALA A 124 11.29 -0.20 8.59
C ALA A 124 10.48 -1.31 7.90
N VAL A 125 9.27 -1.01 7.41
CA VAL A 125 8.51 -1.95 6.58
C VAL A 125 9.32 -2.30 5.33
N CYS A 126 9.82 -1.32 4.59
CA CYS A 126 10.56 -1.57 3.35
C CYS A 126 11.75 -2.51 3.59
N LYS A 127 12.49 -2.31 4.69
CA LYS A 127 13.60 -3.18 5.10
C LYS A 127 13.15 -4.60 5.47
N ARG A 128 12.10 -4.75 6.27
CA ARG A 128 11.56 -6.07 6.65
C ARG A 128 11.05 -6.87 5.45
N LYS A 129 10.62 -6.17 4.39
CA LYS A 129 10.02 -6.74 3.19
C LYS A 129 11.05 -7.10 2.11
N ILE A 130 12.35 -6.85 2.33
CA ILE A 130 13.45 -7.23 1.44
C ILE A 130 13.40 -8.70 0.97
N PRO A 131 13.13 -9.70 1.84
CA PRO A 131 13.11 -11.10 1.40
C PRO A 131 12.00 -11.41 0.38
N GLN A 132 11.01 -10.54 0.25
CA GLN A 132 9.90 -10.74 -0.68
C GLN A 132 10.20 -10.09 -2.04
N TYR A 133 11.08 -9.09 -2.11
CA TYR A 133 11.44 -8.46 -3.38
C TYR A 133 12.22 -9.43 -4.28
N ILE A 134 11.73 -9.57 -5.51
CA ILE A 134 12.29 -10.46 -6.52
C ILE A 134 13.51 -9.79 -7.17
N GLU A 135 14.59 -10.55 -7.31
CA GLU A 135 15.81 -10.12 -8.03
C GLU A 135 15.52 -9.87 -9.52
N ASP A 136 16.29 -8.98 -10.14
CA ASP A 136 16.32 -8.75 -11.60
C ASP A 136 14.97 -8.37 -12.26
N VAL A 137 13.98 -7.98 -11.47
CA VAL A 137 12.69 -7.42 -11.93
C VAL A 137 12.27 -6.23 -11.07
N PRO A 138 11.48 -5.28 -11.59
CA PRO A 138 10.98 -4.19 -10.77
C PRO A 138 10.05 -4.69 -9.64
N ASN A 139 10.16 -4.09 -8.45
CA ASN A 139 9.27 -4.31 -7.32
C ASN A 139 8.71 -2.98 -6.81
N ILE A 140 7.45 -2.98 -6.38
CA ILE A 140 6.86 -1.87 -5.63
C ILE A 140 6.30 -2.37 -4.29
N LEU A 141 6.23 -1.47 -3.31
CA LEU A 141 5.47 -1.70 -2.10
C LEU A 141 4.20 -0.86 -2.15
N ILE A 142 3.04 -1.52 -2.14
CA ILE A 142 1.74 -0.85 -2.08
C ILE A 142 1.34 -0.72 -0.61
N ILE A 143 1.16 0.52 -0.16
CA ILE A 143 0.80 0.88 1.19
C ILE A 143 -0.66 1.30 1.20
N GLY A 144 -1.50 0.54 1.89
CA GLY A 144 -2.84 1.00 2.26
C GLY A 144 -2.84 1.48 3.71
N SER A 145 -3.34 2.69 3.97
CA SER A 145 -3.37 3.23 5.32
C SER A 145 -4.80 3.42 5.83
N SER A 146 -5.16 2.70 6.88
CA SER A 146 -6.33 3.04 7.73
C SER A 146 -5.96 4.04 8.85
N SER A 147 -4.73 4.54 8.85
CA SER A 147 -4.18 5.51 9.80
C SER A 147 -4.20 6.89 9.14
N GLY A 148 -5.37 7.54 9.19
CA GLY A 148 -5.63 8.79 8.47
C GLY A 148 -4.81 9.98 8.98
N HIS A 149 -4.21 9.87 10.17
CA HIS A 149 -3.42 10.98 10.73
C HIS A 149 -1.92 10.69 10.72
N CYS A 150 -1.50 9.43 10.63
CA CYS A 150 -0.08 9.12 10.78
C CYS A 150 0.61 8.71 9.46
N ILE A 151 -0.07 8.05 8.52
CA ILE A 151 0.55 7.58 7.27
C ILE A 151 -0.23 8.16 6.09
N ASP A 152 0.26 9.31 5.62
CA ASP A 152 -0.33 10.11 4.55
C ASP A 152 0.69 10.38 3.41
N ASP A 153 0.32 11.21 2.45
CA ASP A 153 1.20 11.61 1.35
C ASP A 153 2.31 12.59 1.78
N ALA A 154 2.16 13.30 2.89
CA ALA A 154 3.17 14.24 3.39
C ALA A 154 4.40 13.53 3.98
N ILE A 155 4.23 12.35 4.58
CA ILE A 155 5.36 11.59 5.15
C ILE A 155 6.14 10.76 4.12
N MET A 156 5.53 10.45 2.96
CA MET A 156 6.13 9.59 1.94
C MET A 156 7.41 10.16 1.32
N PRO A 157 7.51 11.45 0.96
CA PRO A 157 8.76 12.04 0.45
C PRO A 157 9.95 11.85 1.40
N THR A 158 9.74 12.02 2.71
CA THR A 158 10.77 11.81 3.72
C THR A 158 11.22 10.35 3.75
N ALA A 159 10.28 9.40 3.74
CA ALA A 159 10.61 7.97 3.71
C ALA A 159 11.39 7.59 2.43
N ILE A 160 10.99 8.12 1.27
CA ILE A 160 11.66 7.88 -0.03
C ILE A 160 13.09 8.41 0.00
N ASN A 161 13.30 9.62 0.50
CA ASN A 161 14.65 10.21 0.60
C ASN A 161 15.56 9.35 1.47
N VAL A 162 15.08 8.92 2.66
CA VAL A 162 15.85 8.06 3.56
C VAL A 162 16.15 6.69 2.94
N LEU A 163 15.21 6.11 2.18
CA LEU A 163 15.46 4.88 1.43
C LEU A 163 16.53 5.07 0.37
N GLY A 164 16.48 6.18 -0.37
CA GLY A 164 17.50 6.58 -1.35
C GLY A 164 18.88 6.69 -0.71
N GLU A 165 18.99 7.35 0.44
CA GLU A 165 20.25 7.44 1.20
C GLU A 165 20.74 6.07 1.69
N CYS A 166 19.85 5.19 2.16
CA CYS A 166 20.22 3.84 2.57
C CYS A 166 20.83 3.06 1.41
N ILE A 167 20.21 3.12 0.23
CA ILE A 167 20.69 2.49 -0.99
C ILE A 167 22.06 3.05 -1.40
N GLN A 168 22.21 4.38 -1.44
CA GLN A 168 23.47 5.02 -1.84
C GLN A 168 24.64 4.70 -0.91
N ARG A 169 24.36 4.50 0.39
CA ARG A 169 25.37 4.14 1.39
C ARG A 169 25.68 2.64 1.42
N GLY A 170 25.04 1.82 0.59
CA GLY A 170 25.18 0.35 0.63
C GLY A 170 24.56 -0.30 1.87
N ASN A 171 23.71 0.42 2.61
CA ASN A 171 23.06 -0.09 3.80
C ASN A 171 21.77 -0.83 3.40
N ASN A 172 21.76 -2.16 3.58
CA ASN A 172 20.65 -3.04 3.16
C ASN A 172 20.55 -3.15 1.64
N GLU A 173 21.54 -3.79 1.01
CA GLU A 173 21.64 -4.02 -0.45
C GLU A 173 20.33 -4.52 -1.09
N GLY A 174 19.55 -5.32 -0.37
CA GLY A 174 18.26 -5.79 -0.86
C GLY A 174 17.20 -4.69 -1.11
N LEU A 175 17.39 -3.46 -0.60
CA LEU A 175 16.53 -2.31 -0.94
C LEU A 175 16.71 -1.85 -2.39
N MET A 176 17.82 -2.19 -3.05
CA MET A 176 18.06 -1.83 -4.45
C MET A 176 17.04 -2.46 -5.42
N LYS A 177 16.37 -3.53 -4.96
CA LYS A 177 15.27 -4.19 -5.67
C LYS A 177 13.95 -3.43 -5.66
N LEU A 178 13.80 -2.43 -4.79
CA LEU A 178 12.57 -1.66 -4.63
C LEU A 178 12.60 -0.42 -5.54
N ASN A 179 11.63 -0.32 -6.42
CA ASN A 179 11.55 0.72 -7.46
C ASN A 179 10.59 1.86 -7.09
N GLY A 180 9.71 1.65 -6.11
CA GLY A 180 8.78 2.68 -5.70
C GLY A 180 7.82 2.24 -4.61
N LEU A 181 7.18 3.25 -4.00
CA LEU A 181 6.10 3.09 -3.06
C LEU A 181 4.81 3.59 -3.70
N MET A 182 3.71 2.87 -3.50
CA MET A 182 2.39 3.34 -3.91
C MET A 182 1.50 3.48 -2.69
N LEU A 183 1.07 4.70 -2.38
CA LEU A 183 0.17 4.97 -1.26
C LEU A 183 -1.28 5.01 -1.74
N LEU A 184 -2.12 4.21 -1.09
CA LEU A 184 -3.58 4.30 -1.14
C LEU A 184 -4.03 5.06 0.11
N SER A 185 -4.39 6.33 -0.03
CA SER A 185 -4.95 7.14 1.07
C SER A 185 -6.45 6.82 1.24
N PHE A 186 -6.88 6.73 2.50
CA PHE A 186 -8.25 6.37 2.88
C PHE A 186 -9.06 7.58 3.35
N ASP A 187 -8.53 8.78 3.21
CA ASP A 187 -9.30 10.00 3.43
C ASP A 187 -10.40 10.06 2.37
N TYR A 188 -11.65 10.04 2.82
CA TYR A 188 -12.77 10.22 1.91
C TYR A 188 -12.75 11.66 1.40
N ASN A 189 -12.40 11.84 0.13
CA ASN A 189 -12.74 13.08 -0.54
C ASN A 189 -14.27 13.17 -0.73
N ILE A 190 -14.78 14.35 -1.04
CA ILE A 190 -16.21 14.64 -1.24
C ILE A 190 -16.87 13.67 -2.26
N SER A 191 -16.09 13.05 -3.15
CA SER A 191 -16.54 12.09 -4.15
C SER A 191 -16.48 10.60 -3.73
N GLN A 192 -16.15 10.31 -2.46
CA GLN A 192 -15.92 8.96 -1.94
C GLN A 192 -14.84 8.17 -2.71
N LYS A 193 -13.87 8.88 -3.29
CA LYS A 193 -12.73 8.27 -3.98
C LYS A 193 -11.49 8.38 -3.10
N ARG A 194 -10.67 7.33 -3.14
CA ARG A 194 -9.38 7.24 -2.47
C ARG A 194 -8.31 7.82 -3.37
N SER A 195 -7.46 8.69 -2.82
CA SER A 195 -6.31 9.21 -3.56
C SER A 195 -5.23 8.13 -3.65
N VAL A 196 -4.62 8.04 -4.82
CA VAL A 196 -3.49 7.14 -5.07
C VAL A 196 -2.28 7.97 -5.47
N TYR A 197 -1.14 7.67 -4.84
CA TYR A 197 0.11 8.36 -5.07
C TYR A 197 1.21 7.33 -5.35
N PHE A 198 1.95 7.53 -6.43
CA PHE A 198 3.13 6.74 -6.73
C PHE A 198 4.40 7.56 -6.52
N PHE A 199 5.31 7.03 -5.71
CA PHE A 199 6.59 7.64 -5.35
C PHE A 199 7.73 6.75 -5.84
N PRO A 200 8.37 7.07 -6.97
CA PRO A 200 9.48 6.29 -7.50
C PRO A 200 10.74 6.42 -6.62
N ILE A 201 11.53 5.35 -6.56
CA ILE A 201 12.87 5.35 -5.97
C ILE A 201 13.88 5.33 -7.12
N HIS A 202 14.45 6.50 -7.41
CA HIS A 202 15.33 6.70 -8.57
C HIS A 202 16.69 6.01 -8.46
N THR A 203 17.05 5.50 -7.29
CA THR A 203 18.32 4.81 -7.03
C THR A 203 18.27 3.30 -7.26
N SER A 204 17.14 2.74 -7.71
CA SER A 204 17.04 1.31 -8.03
C SER A 204 17.85 0.94 -9.28
N HIS A 205 18.46 -0.24 -9.27
CA HIS A 205 19.25 -0.76 -10.39
C HIS A 205 18.41 -1.17 -11.61
N ILE A 206 17.12 -1.40 -11.38
CA ILE A 206 16.19 -1.85 -12.41
C ILE A 206 15.27 -0.66 -12.68
N THR A 207 14.99 -0.39 -13.95
CA THR A 207 14.13 0.73 -14.31
C THR A 207 12.84 0.21 -14.91
N PHE A 208 11.74 0.84 -14.53
CA PHE A 208 10.50 0.71 -15.26
C PHE A 208 10.67 1.32 -16.65
N SER A 209 9.93 0.79 -17.63
CA SER A 209 9.75 1.52 -18.88
C SER A 209 9.04 2.85 -18.59
N GLN A 210 9.32 3.88 -19.39
CA GLN A 210 8.65 5.19 -19.23
C GLN A 210 7.12 5.04 -19.31
N GLU A 211 6.63 4.20 -20.23
CA GLU A 211 5.22 3.87 -20.38
C GLU A 211 4.62 3.30 -19.09
N THR A 212 5.33 2.38 -18.41
CA THR A 212 4.89 1.82 -17.13
C THR A 212 4.92 2.86 -16.01
N LEU A 213 5.93 3.73 -15.96
CA LEU A 213 5.99 4.83 -14.97
C LEU A 213 4.83 5.80 -15.15
N ASP A 214 4.56 6.20 -16.39
CA ASP A 214 3.48 7.11 -16.71
C ASP A 214 2.12 6.50 -16.34
N ALA A 215 1.93 5.20 -16.61
CA ALA A 215 0.74 4.46 -16.21
C ALA A 215 0.58 4.42 -14.68
N LEU A 216 1.65 4.15 -13.92
CA LEU A 216 1.62 4.16 -12.45
C LEU A 216 1.32 5.57 -11.89
N HIS A 217 1.87 6.62 -12.49
CA HIS A 217 1.58 8.00 -12.12
C HIS A 217 0.18 8.48 -12.52
N ALA A 218 -0.43 7.87 -13.55
CA ALA A 218 -1.77 8.18 -14.00
C ALA A 218 -2.86 7.67 -13.04
N ILE A 219 -2.53 6.71 -12.16
CA ILE A 219 -3.44 6.24 -11.11
C ILE A 219 -3.55 7.32 -10.05
N ARG A 220 -4.57 8.17 -10.17
CA ARG A 220 -4.82 9.29 -9.22
C ARG A 220 -5.90 9.00 -8.20
N GLN A 221 -6.90 8.22 -8.59
CA GLN A 221 -8.07 7.96 -7.79
C GLN A 221 -8.55 6.54 -7.98
N TRP A 222 -9.02 5.93 -6.90
CA TRP A 222 -9.66 4.63 -6.94
C TRP A 222 -10.88 4.61 -6.01
N LYS A 223 -11.93 3.93 -6.44
CA LYS A 223 -13.14 3.76 -5.63
C LYS A 223 -13.20 2.31 -5.14
N ALA A 224 -12.96 2.13 -3.85
CA ALA A 224 -13.28 0.88 -3.19
C ALA A 224 -14.80 0.71 -3.10
N PHE A 225 -15.27 -0.51 -3.28
CA PHE A 225 -16.67 -0.88 -3.04
C PHE A 225 -16.80 -1.57 -1.68
#